data_AF-A0A5N6V734-F1
#
_entry.id   AF-A0A5N6V734-F1
#
_cell.length_a   1.000
_cell.length_b   1.000
_cell.length_c   1.000
_cell.angle_alpha   90.00
_cell.angle_beta   90.00
_cell.angle_gamma   90.00
#
_symmetry.space_group_name_H-M   'P 1'
#
loop_
_entity.id
_entity.type
_entity.pdbx_description
1 polymer ?
#
loop_
_entity_poly.entity_id
_entity_poly.type
_entity_poly.pdbx_seq_one_letter_code
_entity_poly.pdbx_strand_id
1 'polypeptide(L)'
;MGEAMEIPFNLLPSHKAGFTDGIHFAQEVCDFTVEYEKTAVKPTQSTLFINRRLMGLETANYPSILRPVVESIIATRLDEHIRVSMGYRKPGIALSSLVASSVTMRKFILRYLSLPQPDFMAVKVLDAAPDPYTGRYAVKEWLDNPWYVKPTFLNRWGLKSWSVRLFGTGNVPTNNGPFRDEGYSINAIGPQIMENKGQAEVEAIFEKFRKRDLPGGCLFHT
;
A
#
# COMPACT_ATOMS: atom_id res chain seq x y z
N MET A 1 16.81 6.65 2.91
CA MET A 1 16.25 5.28 3.05
C MET A 1 17.11 4.24 2.33
N GLY A 2 17.40 4.36 1.03
CA GLY A 2 18.22 3.37 0.32
C GLY A 2 19.59 3.11 0.93
N GLU A 3 20.32 4.16 1.35
CA GLU A 3 21.60 4.02 2.06
C GLU A 3 21.47 3.29 3.41
N ALA A 4 20.42 3.61 4.17
CA ALA A 4 20.11 2.93 5.42
C ALA A 4 19.79 1.43 5.19
N MET A 5 19.21 1.10 4.04
CA MET A 5 18.97 -0.27 3.58
C MET A 5 20.20 -0.92 2.92
N GLU A 6 21.35 -0.25 2.92
CA GLU A 6 22.60 -0.72 2.29
C GLU A 6 22.47 -1.02 0.80
N ILE A 7 21.56 -0.32 0.11
CA ILE A 7 21.38 -0.47 -1.33
C ILE A 7 22.45 0.39 -2.04
N PRO A 8 23.37 -0.21 -2.80
CA PRO A 8 24.39 0.55 -3.50
C PRO A 8 23.78 1.32 -4.68
N PHE A 9 24.15 2.60 -4.83
CA PHE A 9 23.75 3.44 -5.98
C PHE A 9 24.80 3.45 -7.09
N ASN A 10 25.71 2.48 -7.10
CA ASN A 10 26.83 2.38 -8.04
C ASN A 10 26.43 2.21 -9.50
N LEU A 11 25.18 1.82 -9.76
CA LEU A 11 24.62 1.70 -11.11
C LEU A 11 24.14 3.05 -11.67
N LEU A 12 24.00 4.08 -10.83
CA LEU A 12 23.62 5.41 -11.29
C LEU A 12 24.83 6.11 -11.93
N PRO A 13 24.70 6.70 -13.13
CA PRO A 13 25.81 7.33 -13.85
C PRO A 13 26.60 8.33 -13.01
N SER A 14 25.91 9.17 -12.23
CA SER A 14 26.53 10.25 -11.47
C SER A 14 27.01 9.84 -10.07
N HIS A 15 26.87 8.56 -9.69
CA HIS A 15 27.31 8.11 -8.37
C HIS A 15 28.80 8.40 -8.09
N LYS A 16 29.66 8.29 -9.12
CA LYS A 16 31.11 8.56 -8.98
C LYS A 16 31.47 10.04 -8.99
N ALA A 17 30.72 10.85 -9.74
CA ALA A 17 30.98 12.28 -9.90
C ALA A 17 30.28 13.14 -8.84
N GLY A 18 29.30 12.56 -8.13
CA GLY A 18 28.37 13.27 -7.27
C GLY A 18 27.14 13.74 -8.05
N PHE A 19 26.02 13.91 -7.33
CA PHE A 19 24.78 14.45 -7.91
C PHE A 19 24.74 15.97 -7.71
N THR A 20 24.29 16.70 -8.73
CA THR A 20 24.16 18.16 -8.70
C THR A 20 23.12 18.64 -7.69
N ASP A 21 21.95 18.00 -7.68
CA ASP A 21 20.85 18.28 -6.76
C ASP A 21 19.96 17.02 -6.58
N GLY A 22 18.93 17.13 -5.74
CA GLY A 22 18.01 16.02 -5.48
C GLY A 22 17.09 15.70 -6.66
N ILE A 23 16.89 16.62 -7.59
CA ILE A 23 16.07 16.41 -8.79
C ILE A 23 16.85 15.55 -9.78
N HIS A 24 18.14 15.84 -9.97
CA HIS A 24 19.06 15.07 -10.79
C HIS A 24 19.18 13.63 -10.28
N PHE A 25 19.35 13.44 -8.97
CA PHE A 25 19.31 12.11 -8.38
C PHE A 25 17.99 11.38 -8.65
N ALA A 26 16.85 12.05 -8.45
CA ALA A 26 15.54 11.44 -8.69
C ALA A 26 15.32 11.06 -10.16
N GLN A 27 15.78 11.90 -11.10
CA GLN A 27 15.73 11.63 -12.53
C GLN A 27 16.55 10.41 -12.91
N GLU A 28 17.81 10.31 -12.46
CA GLU A 28 18.64 9.14 -12.75
C GLU A 28 18.04 7.85 -12.18
N VAL A 29 17.44 7.91 -10.98
CA VAL A 29 16.72 6.76 -10.40
C VAL A 29 15.51 6.38 -11.25
N CYS A 30 14.73 7.35 -11.73
CA CYS A 30 13.60 7.10 -12.62
C CYS A 30 14.05 6.47 -13.94
N ASP A 31 15.09 7.02 -14.58
CA ASP A 31 15.62 6.53 -15.85
C ASP A 31 16.17 5.10 -15.70
N PHE A 32 16.96 4.86 -14.66
CA PHE A 32 17.42 3.52 -14.30
C PHE A 32 16.26 2.54 -14.10
N THR A 33 15.20 2.96 -13.40
CA THR A 33 14.03 2.12 -13.16
C THR A 33 13.33 1.75 -14.46
N VAL A 34 13.12 2.70 -15.36
CA VAL A 34 12.48 2.46 -16.67
C VAL A 34 13.30 1.50 -17.52
N GLU A 35 14.63 1.62 -17.52
CA GLU A 35 15.51 0.69 -18.24
C GLU A 35 15.53 -0.70 -17.63
N TYR A 36 15.64 -0.78 -16.30
CA TYR A 36 15.62 -2.03 -15.57
C TYR A 36 14.31 -2.78 -15.77
N GLU A 37 13.17 -2.08 -15.69
CA GLU A 37 11.85 -2.67 -15.88
C GLU A 37 11.73 -3.37 -17.22
N LYS A 38 12.16 -2.74 -18.33
CA LYS A 38 12.12 -3.33 -19.68
C LYS A 38 12.80 -4.70 -19.78
N THR A 39 13.82 -4.95 -18.96
CA THR A 39 14.60 -6.20 -19.02
C THR A 39 14.15 -7.23 -17.98
N ALA A 40 13.84 -6.78 -16.76
CA ALA A 40 13.58 -7.64 -15.62
C ALA A 40 12.09 -8.00 -15.45
N VAL A 41 11.17 -7.11 -15.82
CA VAL A 41 9.75 -7.23 -15.49
C VAL A 41 9.01 -8.04 -16.58
N LYS A 42 9.26 -9.35 -16.59
CA LYS A 42 8.62 -10.28 -17.54
C LYS A 42 7.51 -11.10 -16.87
N PRO A 43 6.40 -11.40 -17.56
CA PRO A 43 5.36 -12.26 -17.02
C PRO A 43 5.89 -13.68 -16.83
N THR A 44 5.92 -14.16 -15.59
CA THR A 44 6.24 -15.55 -15.26
C THR A 44 5.01 -16.27 -14.71
N GLN A 45 4.99 -17.61 -14.73
CA GLN A 45 3.85 -18.37 -14.21
C GLN A 45 3.58 -18.09 -12.72
N SER A 46 4.63 -17.93 -11.91
CA SER A 46 4.50 -17.58 -10.49
C SER A 46 3.93 -16.17 -10.31
N THR A 47 4.43 -15.19 -11.07
CA THR A 47 3.91 -13.81 -11.05
C THR A 47 2.43 -13.78 -11.42
N LEU A 48 2.02 -14.46 -12.50
CA LEU A 48 0.62 -14.54 -12.91
C LEU A 48 -0.27 -15.20 -11.86
N PHE A 49 0.21 -16.25 -11.20
CA PHE A 49 -0.52 -16.92 -10.12
C PHE A 49 -0.75 -15.97 -8.93
N ILE A 50 0.31 -15.29 -8.48
CA ILE A 50 0.23 -14.34 -7.36
C ILE A 50 -0.71 -13.18 -7.71
N ASN A 51 -0.62 -12.62 -8.91
CA ASN A 51 -1.47 -11.51 -9.32
C ASN A 51 -2.94 -11.89 -9.45
N ARG A 52 -3.26 -13.09 -9.94
CA ARG A 52 -4.63 -13.60 -9.92
C ARG A 52 -5.16 -13.73 -8.50
N ARG A 53 -4.33 -14.20 -7.56
CA ARG A 53 -4.74 -14.29 -6.15
C ARG A 53 -4.94 -12.92 -5.53
N LEU A 54 -4.03 -11.99 -5.78
CA LEU A 54 -4.14 -10.59 -5.32
C LEU A 54 -5.42 -9.94 -5.86
N MET A 55 -5.70 -10.09 -7.15
CA MET A 55 -6.91 -9.54 -7.75
C MET A 55 -8.18 -10.18 -7.19
N GLY A 56 -8.12 -11.47 -6.85
CA GLY A 56 -9.20 -12.16 -6.12
C GLY A 56 -9.44 -11.59 -4.72
N LEU A 57 -8.39 -11.17 -4.01
CA LEU A 57 -8.51 -10.50 -2.70
C LEU A 57 -9.09 -9.10 -2.83
N GLU A 58 -8.62 -8.33 -3.81
CA GLU A 58 -9.13 -6.98 -4.10
C GLU A 58 -10.62 -7.00 -4.50
N THR A 59 -11.02 -7.99 -5.30
CA THR A 59 -12.40 -8.09 -5.83
C THR A 59 -13.33 -8.95 -4.96
N ALA A 60 -12.84 -9.48 -3.84
CA ALA A 60 -13.57 -10.42 -2.99
C ALA A 60 -14.92 -9.84 -2.55
N ASN A 61 -14.95 -8.57 -2.18
CA ASN A 61 -16.12 -7.90 -1.60
C ASN A 61 -17.05 -7.24 -2.62
N TYR A 62 -16.86 -7.51 -3.91
CA TYR A 62 -17.67 -6.97 -5.01
C TYR A 62 -18.56 -8.04 -5.65
N PRO A 63 -19.76 -7.65 -6.12
CA PRO A 63 -20.60 -8.53 -6.94
C PRO A 63 -19.82 -9.08 -8.15
N SER A 64 -20.06 -10.34 -8.52
CA SER A 64 -19.39 -11.02 -9.64
C SER A 64 -19.45 -10.23 -10.96
N ILE A 65 -20.55 -9.52 -11.21
CA ILE A 65 -20.78 -8.72 -12.41
C ILE A 65 -19.84 -7.50 -12.46
N LEU A 66 -19.47 -6.92 -11.31
CA LEU A 66 -18.61 -5.73 -11.24
C LEU A 66 -17.11 -6.08 -11.26
N ARG A 67 -16.72 -7.32 -10.95
CA ARG A 67 -15.31 -7.74 -10.94
C ARG A 67 -14.53 -7.38 -12.21
N PRO A 68 -15.00 -7.67 -13.44
CA PRO A 68 -14.25 -7.29 -14.65
C PRO A 68 -14.12 -5.78 -14.82
N VAL A 69 -15.07 -4.99 -14.30
CA VAL A 69 -14.99 -3.52 -14.31
C VAL A 69 -13.93 -3.04 -13.33
N VAL A 70 -13.92 -3.58 -12.10
CA VAL A 70 -12.91 -3.26 -11.08
C VAL A 70 -11.51 -3.64 -11.55
N GLU A 71 -11.35 -4.84 -12.11
CA GLU A 71 -10.09 -5.29 -12.73
C GLU A 71 -9.62 -4.33 -13.82
N SER A 72 -10.53 -3.89 -14.68
CA SER A 72 -10.20 -2.94 -15.74
C SER A 72 -9.81 -1.57 -15.17
N ILE A 73 -10.49 -1.08 -14.13
CA ILE A 73 -10.11 0.18 -13.44
C ILE A 73 -8.71 0.06 -12.83
N ILE A 74 -8.38 -1.05 -12.17
CA ILE A 74 -7.04 -1.26 -11.62
C ILE A 74 -6.00 -1.29 -12.75
N ALA A 75 -6.30 -2.01 -13.84
CA ALA A 75 -5.44 -2.06 -15.01
C ALA A 75 -5.22 -0.70 -15.68
N THR A 76 -6.20 0.23 -15.65
CA THR A 76 -6.02 1.60 -16.18
C THR A 76 -5.04 2.45 -15.40
N ARG A 77 -4.82 2.14 -14.11
CA ARG A 77 -3.92 2.91 -13.25
C ARG A 77 -2.48 2.42 -13.29
N LEU A 78 -2.25 1.23 -13.84
CA LEU A 78 -0.92 0.63 -13.95
C LEU A 78 -0.26 1.05 -15.26
N ASP A 79 1.04 1.28 -15.20
CA ASP A 79 1.86 1.47 -16.40
C ASP A 79 1.81 0.23 -17.30
N GLU A 80 2.00 0.43 -18.60
CA GLU A 80 1.84 -0.63 -19.60
C GLU A 80 2.71 -1.85 -19.30
N HIS A 81 3.96 -1.62 -18.91
CA HIS A 81 4.92 -2.69 -18.63
C HIS A 81 4.50 -3.54 -17.42
N ILE A 82 4.12 -2.88 -16.32
CA ILE A 82 3.64 -3.52 -15.09
C ILE A 82 2.32 -4.25 -15.35
N ARG A 83 1.40 -3.64 -16.10
CA ARG A 83 0.12 -4.25 -16.44
C ARG A 83 0.32 -5.55 -17.22
N VAL A 84 1.22 -5.55 -18.20
CA VAL A 84 1.53 -6.73 -19.03
C VAL A 84 2.23 -7.81 -18.22
N SER A 85 3.23 -7.46 -17.41
CA SER A 85 3.93 -8.42 -16.56
C SER A 85 3.02 -9.05 -15.51
N MET A 86 2.01 -8.30 -15.05
CA MET A 86 0.99 -8.81 -14.15
C MET A 86 -0.08 -9.67 -14.84
N GLY A 87 -0.12 -9.67 -16.18
CA GLY A 87 -1.09 -10.43 -16.97
C GLY A 87 -2.47 -9.78 -17.06
N TYR A 88 -2.59 -8.49 -16.75
CA TYR A 88 -3.85 -7.77 -16.85
C TYR A 88 -4.16 -7.39 -18.29
N ARG A 89 -5.43 -7.54 -18.67
CA ARG A 89 -5.91 -7.18 -20.01
C ARG A 89 -5.83 -5.67 -20.23
N LYS A 90 -5.69 -5.26 -21.49
CA LYS A 90 -5.71 -3.83 -21.83
C LYS A 90 -7.14 -3.31 -21.59
N PRO A 91 -7.31 -2.26 -20.77
CA PRO A 91 -8.63 -1.70 -20.54
C PRO A 91 -9.16 -1.04 -21.82
N GLY A 92 -10.48 -1.10 -22.01
CA GLY A 92 -11.14 -0.45 -23.14
C GLY A 92 -10.97 1.08 -23.10
N ILE A 93 -10.83 1.70 -24.28
CA ILE A 93 -10.52 3.14 -24.41
C ILE A 93 -11.55 3.99 -23.66
N ALA A 94 -12.84 3.67 -23.80
CA ALA A 94 -13.91 4.42 -23.14
C ALA A 94 -13.79 4.43 -21.60
N LEU A 95 -13.53 3.28 -20.98
CA LEU A 95 -13.36 3.19 -19.53
C LEU A 95 -12.08 3.90 -19.07
N SER A 96 -10.98 3.74 -19.80
CA SER A 96 -9.71 4.43 -19.53
C SER A 96 -9.89 5.95 -19.56
N SER A 97 -10.57 6.47 -20.60
CA SER A 97 -10.88 7.90 -20.72
C SER A 97 -11.79 8.39 -19.59
N LEU A 98 -12.77 7.59 -19.17
CA LEU A 98 -13.64 7.93 -18.04
C LEU A 98 -12.86 8.00 -16.73
N VAL A 99 -12.01 7.02 -16.45
CA VAL A 99 -11.17 7.00 -15.24
C VAL A 99 -10.21 8.18 -15.25
N ALA A 100 -9.52 8.45 -16.36
CA ALA A 100 -8.61 9.59 -16.50
C ALA A 100 -9.35 10.94 -16.32
N SER A 101 -10.54 11.07 -16.89
CA SER A 101 -11.39 12.25 -16.72
C SER A 101 -11.81 12.43 -15.27
N SER A 102 -12.18 11.35 -14.58
CA SER A 102 -12.56 11.39 -13.16
C SER A 102 -11.40 11.84 -12.26
N VAL A 103 -10.18 11.38 -12.53
CA VAL A 103 -8.97 11.80 -11.80
C VAL A 103 -8.66 13.26 -12.08
N THR A 104 -8.77 13.70 -13.34
CA THR A 104 -8.52 15.10 -13.73
C THR A 104 -9.56 16.04 -13.11
N MET A 105 -10.83 15.64 -13.13
CA MET A 105 -11.92 16.36 -12.46
C MET A 105 -11.67 16.46 -10.96
N ARG A 106 -11.29 15.36 -10.30
CA ARG A 106 -10.94 15.37 -8.88
C ARG A 106 -9.77 16.32 -8.60
N LYS A 107 -8.72 16.30 -9.41
CA LYS A 107 -7.57 17.24 -9.28
C LYS A 107 -8.04 18.69 -9.41
N PHE A 108 -8.92 18.99 -10.35
CA PHE A 108 -9.48 20.33 -10.54
C PHE A 108 -10.29 20.79 -9.32
N ILE A 109 -11.20 19.94 -8.82
CA ILE A 109 -12.00 20.22 -7.62
C ILE A 109 -11.10 20.44 -6.41
N LEU A 110 -10.12 19.56 -6.18
CA LEU A 110 -9.21 19.69 -5.05
C LEU A 110 -8.26 20.89 -5.15
N ARG A 111 -7.96 21.37 -6.37
CA ARG A 111 -7.09 22.53 -6.54
C ARG A 111 -7.82 23.86 -6.36
N TYR A 112 -9.07 23.94 -6.81
CA TYR A 112 -9.78 25.24 -6.91
C TYR A 112 -11.01 25.35 -6.01
N LEU A 113 -11.62 24.25 -5.60
CA LEU A 113 -12.90 24.25 -4.86
C LEU A 113 -12.77 23.72 -3.44
N SER A 114 -11.74 22.94 -3.10
CA SER A 114 -11.56 22.46 -1.74
C SER A 114 -10.78 23.46 -0.89
N LEU A 115 -11.30 23.74 0.30
CA LEU A 115 -10.57 24.40 1.38
C LEU A 115 -9.42 23.51 1.88
N PRO A 116 -8.40 24.09 2.53
CA PRO A 116 -7.37 23.30 3.23
C PRO A 116 -8.04 22.28 4.16
N GLN A 117 -7.66 21.01 4.02
CA GLN A 117 -8.31 19.90 4.72
C GLN A 117 -8.08 20.04 6.23
N PRO A 118 -9.14 20.17 7.05
CA PRO A 118 -8.98 20.23 8.49
C PRO A 118 -8.64 18.84 9.07
N ASP A 119 -7.95 18.80 10.21
CA ASP A 119 -7.44 17.56 10.82
C ASP A 119 -8.50 16.50 11.12
N PHE A 120 -9.75 16.91 11.33
CA PHE A 120 -10.86 15.98 11.59
C PHE A 120 -11.35 15.27 10.31
N MET A 121 -11.09 15.84 9.12
CA MET A 121 -11.37 15.19 7.83
C MET A 121 -10.19 14.33 7.35
N ALA A 122 -9.05 14.37 8.03
CA ALA A 122 -7.90 13.58 7.65
C ALA A 122 -8.25 12.09 7.70
N VAL A 123 -7.95 11.37 6.61
CA VAL A 123 -8.11 9.92 6.56
C VAL A 123 -7.03 9.29 7.43
N LYS A 124 -7.45 8.59 8.49
CA LYS A 124 -6.56 7.93 9.44
C LYS A 124 -6.76 6.42 9.30
N VAL A 125 -5.80 5.75 8.68
CA VAL A 125 -5.84 4.28 8.54
C VAL A 125 -5.53 3.60 9.87
N LEU A 126 -4.61 4.19 10.63
CA LEU A 126 -4.18 3.75 11.96
C LEU A 126 -4.60 4.76 13.02
N ASP A 127 -4.86 4.28 14.23
CA ASP A 127 -4.98 5.15 15.39
C ASP A 127 -3.62 5.75 15.77
N ALA A 128 -3.61 7.05 16.11
CA ALA A 128 -2.39 7.79 16.42
C ALA A 128 -1.74 7.34 17.74
N ALA A 129 -2.54 6.81 18.66
CA ALA A 129 -2.11 6.32 19.95
C ALA A 129 -2.71 4.92 20.19
N PRO A 130 -2.04 4.06 20.96
CA PRO A 130 -2.59 2.78 21.35
C PRO A 130 -3.80 2.99 22.27
N ASP A 131 -4.68 2.00 22.32
CA ASP A 131 -5.78 1.98 23.27
C ASP A 131 -5.25 2.02 24.72
N PRO A 132 -5.76 2.89 25.59
CA PRO A 132 -5.23 3.05 26.96
C PRO A 132 -5.44 1.80 27.84
N TYR A 133 -6.42 0.94 27.54
CA TYR A 133 -6.70 -0.26 28.32
C TYR A 133 -5.91 -1.46 27.84
N THR A 134 -5.81 -1.65 26.52
CA THR A 134 -5.15 -2.83 25.94
C THR A 134 -3.69 -2.57 25.55
N GLY A 135 -3.29 -1.31 25.40
CA GLY A 135 -1.99 -0.91 24.86
C GLY A 135 -1.80 -1.24 23.38
N ARG A 136 -2.88 -1.61 22.66
CA ARG A 136 -2.82 -2.07 21.27
C ARG A 136 -3.34 -1.04 20.28
N TYR A 137 -2.80 -1.07 19.06
CA TYR A 137 -3.25 -0.25 17.94
C TYR A 137 -4.37 -0.95 17.18
N ALA A 138 -5.32 -0.16 16.68
CA ALA A 138 -6.38 -0.65 15.81
C ALA A 138 -6.25 -0.07 14.40
N VAL A 139 -6.70 -0.85 13.42
CA VAL A 139 -6.80 -0.43 12.03
C VAL A 139 -8.24 -0.01 11.75
N LYS A 140 -8.45 1.09 11.03
CA LYS A 140 -9.78 1.60 10.67
C LYS A 140 -10.30 1.06 9.35
N GLU A 141 -9.39 0.64 8.48
CA GLU A 141 -9.71 0.12 7.15
C GLU A 141 -9.25 -1.34 7.03
N TRP A 142 -10.01 -2.14 6.30
CA TRP A 142 -9.64 -3.52 5.97
C TRP A 142 -9.94 -3.83 4.52
N LEU A 143 -9.20 -4.76 3.90
CA LEU A 143 -9.41 -5.11 2.49
C LEU A 143 -10.39 -6.28 2.36
N ASP A 144 -9.88 -7.51 2.49
CA ASP A 144 -10.65 -8.76 2.44
C ASP A 144 -11.16 -9.13 3.84
N ASN A 145 -10.23 -9.34 4.80
CA ASN A 145 -10.54 -9.75 6.17
C ASN A 145 -10.25 -8.64 7.19
N PRO A 146 -11.08 -8.50 8.24
CA PRO A 146 -11.01 -7.39 9.20
C PRO A 146 -9.98 -7.61 10.32
N TRP A 147 -8.70 -7.85 9.96
CA TRP A 147 -7.62 -8.02 10.93
C TRP A 147 -7.38 -6.75 11.75
N TYR A 148 -7.42 -6.87 13.08
CA TYR A 148 -7.13 -5.79 14.03
C TYR A 148 -8.10 -4.60 13.94
N VAL A 149 -9.31 -4.83 13.41
CA VAL A 149 -10.34 -3.80 13.27
C VAL A 149 -11.29 -3.85 14.46
N LYS A 150 -11.44 -2.73 15.15
CA LYS A 150 -12.42 -2.61 16.24
C LYS A 150 -13.85 -2.74 15.70
N PRO A 151 -14.72 -3.49 16.38
CA PRO A 151 -16.01 -3.86 15.81
C PRO A 151 -17.09 -2.84 16.21
N THR A 152 -16.87 -1.60 15.77
CA THR A 152 -17.78 -0.46 15.96
C THR A 152 -19.08 -0.67 15.18
N PHE A 153 -20.12 0.11 15.51
CA PHE A 153 -21.43 0.00 14.83
C PHE A 153 -21.30 0.18 13.30
N LEU A 154 -20.59 1.21 12.85
CA LEU A 154 -20.34 1.45 11.43
C LEU A 154 -19.49 0.34 10.79
N ASN A 155 -18.52 -0.21 11.51
CA ASN A 155 -17.68 -1.29 11.00
C ASN A 155 -18.44 -2.62 10.88
N ARG A 156 -19.52 -2.81 11.64
CA ARG A 156 -20.37 -4.02 11.61
C ARG A 156 -21.53 -3.96 10.63
N TRP A 157 -22.12 -2.78 10.51
CA TRP A 157 -23.41 -2.57 9.85
C TRP A 157 -23.37 -1.50 8.76
N GLY A 158 -22.20 -0.94 8.48
CA GLY A 158 -22.00 0.02 7.39
C GLY A 158 -22.12 -0.62 6.02
N LEU A 159 -22.10 0.24 4.99
CA LEU A 159 -22.27 -0.16 3.59
C LEU A 159 -21.26 -1.22 3.16
N LYS A 160 -20.00 -1.07 3.57
CA LYS A 160 -18.93 -2.05 3.30
C LYS A 160 -19.21 -3.40 3.95
N SER A 161 -19.70 -3.42 5.18
CA SER A 161 -20.00 -4.67 5.90
C SER A 161 -21.17 -5.39 5.25
N TRP A 162 -22.16 -4.67 4.74
CA TRP A 162 -23.22 -5.24 3.91
C TRP A 162 -22.70 -5.81 2.59
N SER A 163 -21.80 -5.11 1.89
CA SER A 163 -21.23 -5.63 0.64
C SER A 163 -20.41 -6.90 0.87
N VAL A 164 -19.62 -6.95 1.95
CA VAL A 164 -18.85 -8.14 2.36
C VAL A 164 -19.78 -9.32 2.68
N ARG A 165 -20.91 -9.07 3.36
CA ARG A 165 -21.91 -10.11 3.68
C ARG A 165 -22.63 -10.65 2.45
N LEU A 166 -22.94 -9.80 1.48
CA LEU A 166 -23.72 -10.18 0.30
C LEU A 166 -22.87 -10.78 -0.82
N PHE A 167 -21.63 -10.30 -0.99
CA PHE A 167 -20.82 -10.64 -2.16
C PHE A 167 -19.44 -11.22 -1.85
N GLY A 168 -18.96 -11.07 -0.61
CA GLY A 168 -17.64 -11.50 -0.17
C GLY A 168 -17.65 -12.72 0.73
N THR A 169 -16.65 -12.80 1.60
CA THR A 169 -16.45 -13.90 2.54
C THR A 169 -17.43 -13.89 3.71
N GLY A 170 -18.20 -12.81 3.89
CA GLY A 170 -19.04 -12.59 5.07
C GLY A 170 -18.27 -12.19 6.34
N ASN A 171 -16.94 -12.08 6.25
CA ASN A 171 -16.08 -11.76 7.38
C ASN A 171 -16.16 -10.26 7.73
N VAL A 172 -16.99 -9.95 8.72
CA VAL A 172 -17.12 -8.60 9.28
C VAL A 172 -16.50 -8.52 10.67
N PRO A 173 -16.09 -7.33 11.14
CA PRO A 173 -15.60 -7.12 12.50
C PRO A 173 -16.60 -7.60 13.57
N THR A 174 -16.29 -8.66 14.28
CA THR A 174 -17.10 -9.20 15.39
C THR A 174 -16.34 -9.15 16.70
N ASN A 175 -17.06 -9.11 17.83
CA ASN A 175 -16.44 -9.18 19.15
C ASN A 175 -15.88 -10.58 19.33
N ASN A 176 -14.65 -10.71 19.80
CA ASN A 176 -13.98 -11.99 20.02
C ASN A 176 -13.94 -12.86 18.75
N GLY A 177 -13.81 -12.23 17.59
CA GLY A 177 -13.69 -12.90 16.31
C GLY A 177 -12.29 -13.47 16.07
N PRO A 178 -12.10 -14.28 15.00
CA PRO A 178 -10.78 -14.83 14.65
C PRO A 178 -9.78 -13.75 14.19
N PHE A 179 -10.25 -12.53 13.96
CA PHE A 179 -9.49 -11.43 13.37
C PHE A 179 -8.90 -10.44 14.37
N ARG A 180 -8.80 -10.82 15.66
CA ARG A 180 -8.11 -10.04 16.72
C ARG A 180 -8.65 -8.61 16.85
N ASP A 181 -9.93 -8.48 17.19
CA ASP A 181 -10.63 -7.20 17.36
C ASP A 181 -10.06 -6.31 18.49
N GLU A 182 -9.30 -6.92 19.40
CA GLU A 182 -8.48 -6.27 20.44
C GLU A 182 -7.34 -5.39 19.89
N GLY A 183 -7.02 -5.49 18.60
CA GLY A 183 -5.95 -4.74 17.94
C GLY A 183 -4.61 -5.48 17.94
N TYR A 184 -3.57 -4.82 17.41
CA TYR A 184 -2.21 -5.36 17.31
C TYR A 184 -1.22 -4.59 18.20
N SER A 185 -0.20 -5.30 18.66
CA SER A 185 1.03 -4.69 19.16
C SER A 185 2.11 -4.82 18.10
N ILE A 186 2.92 -3.79 17.90
CA ILE A 186 4.00 -3.78 16.90
C ILE A 186 4.98 -4.94 17.16
N ASN A 187 5.21 -5.28 18.43
CA ASN A 187 6.15 -6.34 18.83
C ASN A 187 5.59 -7.76 18.68
N ALA A 188 4.28 -7.87 18.46
CA ALA A 188 3.56 -9.14 18.44
C ALA A 188 2.79 -9.37 17.13
N ILE A 189 2.88 -8.46 16.16
CA ILE A 189 2.09 -8.54 14.94
C ILE A 189 2.54 -9.73 14.07
N GLY A 190 1.57 -10.52 13.59
CA GLY A 190 1.84 -11.58 12.62
C GLY A 190 0.82 -12.72 12.68
N PRO A 191 0.98 -13.74 11.82
CA PRO A 191 0.27 -15.00 11.97
C PRO A 191 0.55 -15.62 13.33
N GLN A 192 -0.37 -16.42 13.88
CA GLN A 192 -0.23 -17.05 15.20
C GLN A 192 1.11 -17.79 15.41
N ILE A 193 1.65 -18.41 14.35
CA ILE A 193 2.93 -19.14 14.41
C ILE A 193 4.14 -18.20 14.61
N MET A 194 4.03 -16.96 14.16
CA MET A 194 5.08 -15.93 14.23
C MET A 194 4.82 -14.89 15.32
N GLU A 195 3.67 -14.94 15.99
CA GLU A 195 3.28 -14.03 17.06
C GLU A 195 4.36 -14.03 18.18
N ASN A 196 4.80 -12.84 18.59
CA ASN A 196 5.86 -12.61 19.59
C ASN A 196 7.28 -13.12 19.23
N LYS A 197 7.56 -13.45 17.97
CA LYS A 197 8.91 -13.85 17.52
C LYS A 197 9.66 -12.70 16.87
N GLY A 198 11.00 -12.77 16.86
CA GLY A 198 11.86 -11.81 16.15
C GLY A 198 12.18 -10.51 16.91
N GLN A 199 11.68 -10.31 18.13
CA GLN A 199 11.92 -9.09 18.91
C GLN A 199 13.41 -8.81 19.15
N ALA A 200 14.17 -9.86 19.49
CA ALA A 200 15.62 -9.74 19.69
C ALA A 200 16.37 -9.35 18.40
N GLU A 201 15.91 -9.82 17.24
CA GLU A 201 16.51 -9.48 15.94
C GLU A 201 16.21 -8.02 15.58
N VAL A 202 14.96 -7.59 15.77
CA VAL A 202 14.54 -6.19 15.55
C VAL A 202 15.35 -5.25 16.45
N GLU A 203 15.50 -5.58 17.74
CA GLU A 203 16.29 -4.77 18.68
C GLU A 203 17.77 -4.72 18.27
N ALA A 204 18.34 -5.85 17.85
CA ALA A 204 19.72 -5.89 17.36
C ALA A 204 19.91 -5.06 16.08
N ILE A 205 18.94 -5.07 15.16
CA ILE A 205 18.93 -4.24 13.95
C ILE A 205 18.78 -2.76 14.31
N PHE A 206 17.89 -2.43 15.24
CA PHE A 206 17.69 -1.07 15.72
C PHE A 206 18.97 -0.50 16.36
N GLU A 207 19.64 -1.27 17.23
CA GLU A 207 20.93 -0.89 17.81
C GLU A 207 22.03 -0.71 16.76
N LYS A 208 22.04 -1.54 15.69
CA LYS A 208 22.93 -1.34 14.55
C LYS A 208 22.64 -0.03 13.83
N PHE A 209 21.37 0.30 13.59
CA PHE A 209 20.99 1.56 12.95
C PHE A 209 21.30 2.78 13.81
N ARG A 210 21.06 2.70 15.13
CA ARG A 210 21.37 3.79 16.07
C ARG A 210 22.86 4.11 16.14
N LYS A 211 23.72 3.09 16.00
CA LYS A 211 25.18 3.26 15.98
C LYS A 211 25.71 3.77 14.64
N ARG A 212 24.92 3.68 13.56
CA ARG A 212 25.31 4.25 12.26
C ARG A 212 24.99 5.73 12.27
N ASP A 213 26.02 6.53 12.06
CA ASP A 213 25.88 7.96 11.85
C ASP A 213 25.37 8.18 10.42
N LEU A 214 24.07 7.99 10.22
CA LEU A 214 23.39 8.30 8.97
C LEU A 214 23.12 9.81 8.97
N PRO A 215 23.53 10.56 7.93
CA PRO A 215 23.22 11.98 7.85
C PRO A 215 21.70 12.16 7.88
N GLY A 216 21.19 12.75 8.96
CA GLY A 216 19.74 12.97 9.17
C GLY A 216 19.13 14.06 8.29
N GLY A 217 19.92 14.69 7.42
CA GLY A 217 19.51 15.74 6.50
C GLY A 217 19.36 15.26 5.05
N CYS A 218 18.70 16.06 4.22
CA CYS A 218 18.70 15.83 2.78
C CYS A 218 20.14 15.94 2.24
N LEU A 219 20.64 14.86 1.64
CA LEU A 219 21.98 14.78 1.03
C LEU A 219 22.26 15.84 -0.04
N PHE A 220 21.21 16.48 -0.55
CA PHE A 220 21.26 17.40 -1.68
C PHE A 220 20.95 18.85 -1.31
N HIS A 221 20.82 19.16 -0.01
CA HIS A 221 20.63 20.52 0.46
C HIS A 221 21.92 20.98 1.16
N THR A 222 22.80 21.59 0.37
CA THR A 222 23.79 22.54 0.88
C THR A 222 23.20 23.94 0.95
#